data_AF-A0A482ZHX7-F1
#
_entry.id   AF-A0A482ZHX7-F1
#
_cell.length_a   1.000
_cell.length_b   1.000
_cell.length_c   1.000
_cell.angle_alpha   90.00
_cell.angle_beta   90.00
_cell.angle_gamma   90.00
#
_symmetry.space_group_name_H-M   'P 1'
#
loop_
_entity.id
_entity.type
_entity.pdbx_description
1 polymer ?
#
loop_
_entity_poly.entity_id
_entity_poly.type
_entity_poly.pdbx_seq_one_letter_code
_entity_poly.pdbx_strand_id
1 'polypeptide(L)'
;MTMGLGVAAIIAVAGTLQVFSHPFGSSATECQSSADCGPGECCVLGMMRYSMPQCLPHGQIEDYCREDNVAENRTLFYPSGVAVDIVDVYTHVCPCDTGLQCTDNSCQPVDNYDNNYIY
;
A
#
# COMPACT_ATOMS: atom_id res chain seq x y z
N MET A 1 50.17 12.49 -42.10
CA MET A 1 50.43 13.75 -41.36
C MET A 1 49.54 14.78 -42.04
N THR A 2 48.36 15.12 -41.55
CA THR A 2 48.03 15.81 -40.30
C THR A 2 46.61 15.46 -39.83
N MET A 3 46.39 15.61 -38.53
CA MET A 3 45.15 15.34 -37.80
C MET A 3 44.21 16.55 -37.86
N GLY A 4 42.91 16.33 -37.98
CA GLY A 4 41.86 17.35 -37.81
C GLY A 4 40.88 16.91 -36.74
N LEU A 5 40.83 17.67 -35.64
CA LEU A 5 40.02 17.49 -34.44
C LEU A 5 38.56 17.95 -34.61
N GLY A 6 37.67 17.33 -33.82
CA GLY A 6 36.45 17.94 -33.28
C GLY A 6 35.19 17.71 -34.12
N VAL A 7 34.05 17.29 -33.58
CA VAL A 7 33.50 17.55 -32.25
C VAL A 7 32.80 16.28 -31.76
N ALA A 8 33.28 15.70 -30.64
CA ALA A 8 32.52 14.71 -29.90
C ALA A 8 31.32 15.43 -29.28
N ALA A 9 30.10 15.02 -29.65
CA ALA A 9 28.89 15.47 -28.98
C ALA A 9 28.97 15.02 -27.52
N ILE A 10 29.27 15.95 -26.63
CA ILE A 10 29.17 15.76 -25.20
C ILE A 10 27.67 15.73 -24.93
N ILE A 11 27.07 14.53 -24.88
CA ILE A 11 25.75 14.37 -24.30
C ILE A 11 25.95 14.62 -22.81
N ALA A 12 25.81 15.88 -22.41
CA ALA A 12 25.60 16.25 -21.02
C ALA A 12 24.26 15.62 -20.64
N VAL A 13 24.31 14.38 -20.15
CA VAL A 13 23.21 13.82 -19.38
C VAL A 13 23.21 14.63 -18.10
N ALA A 14 22.48 15.75 -18.12
CA ALA A 14 22.09 16.43 -16.91
C ALA A 14 21.44 15.35 -16.04
N GLY A 15 22.15 14.98 -14.97
CA GLY A 15 21.73 14.00 -13.99
C GLY A 15 20.44 14.47 -13.36
N THR A 16 19.33 14.21 -14.02
CA THR A 16 18.03 14.17 -13.41
C THR A 16 18.09 12.94 -12.52
N LEU A 17 18.00 13.13 -11.20
CA LEU A 17 17.66 12.05 -10.28
C LEU A 17 16.25 11.60 -10.63
N GLN A 18 16.11 10.81 -11.68
CA GLN A 18 14.90 10.06 -11.93
C GLN A 18 15.02 8.83 -11.03
N VAL A 19 14.53 9.00 -9.80
CA VAL A 19 14.30 7.93 -8.85
C VAL A 19 13.14 7.10 -9.42
N PHE A 20 13.44 6.26 -10.40
CA PHE A 20 12.54 5.17 -10.79
C PHE A 20 12.73 4.04 -9.79
N SER A 21 12.28 4.28 -8.56
CA SER A 21 12.05 3.21 -7.62
C SER A 21 10.69 2.60 -7.94
N HIS A 22 10.63 1.69 -8.91
CA HIS A 22 9.56 0.69 -8.95
C HIS A 22 10.17 -0.66 -8.54
N PRO A 23 10.30 -0.94 -7.24
CA PRO A 23 10.45 -2.31 -6.80
C PRO A 23 9.06 -2.91 -6.74
N PHE A 24 8.68 -3.71 -7.75
CA PHE A 24 7.80 -4.85 -7.49
C PHE A 24 8.62 -5.82 -6.64
N GLY A 25 8.60 -5.56 -5.34
CA GLY A 25 9.40 -6.21 -4.32
C GLY A 25 8.99 -5.59 -2.99
N SER A 26 7.96 -6.18 -2.38
CA SER A 26 7.33 -5.78 -1.13
C SER A 26 8.32 -5.83 0.04
N SER A 27 9.22 -4.86 0.10
CA SER A 27 9.77 -4.42 1.37
C SER A 27 8.66 -3.61 2.02
N ALA A 28 7.92 -4.25 2.92
CA ALA A 28 6.82 -3.62 3.65
C ALA A 28 7.29 -2.27 4.22
N THR A 29 6.81 -1.18 3.62
CA THR A 29 7.27 0.18 3.92
C THR A 29 6.54 0.66 5.16
N GLU A 30 7.26 1.24 6.12
CA GLU A 30 6.65 1.80 7.32
C GLU A 30 5.72 2.96 6.95
N CYS A 31 4.55 3.03 7.57
CA CYS A 31 3.53 4.05 7.30
C CYS A 31 2.93 4.58 8.60
N GLN A 32 2.38 5.80 8.56
CA GLN A 32 1.55 6.37 9.62
C GLN A 32 0.11 6.58 9.15
N SER A 33 -0.11 6.61 7.84
CA SER A 33 -1.41 6.66 7.21
C SER A 33 -1.46 5.85 5.92
N SER A 34 -2.65 5.39 5.52
CA SER A 34 -2.85 4.77 4.20
C SER A 34 -2.52 5.73 3.05
N ALA A 35 -2.53 7.05 3.28
CA ALA A 35 -2.06 8.04 2.31
C ALA A 35 -0.55 7.99 2.03
N ASP A 36 0.24 7.34 2.90
CA ASP A 36 1.68 7.13 2.71
C ASP A 36 1.97 5.95 1.75
N CYS A 37 0.96 5.11 1.48
CA CYS A 37 1.10 3.88 0.71
C CYS A 37 0.78 4.09 -0.78
N GLY A 38 1.18 3.12 -1.61
CA GLY A 38 0.92 3.13 -3.03
C GLY A 38 -0.56 2.91 -3.38
N PRO A 39 -0.94 3.12 -4.66
CA PRO A 39 -2.27 2.77 -5.13
C PRO A 39 -2.52 1.26 -4.97
N GLY A 40 -3.69 0.90 -4.44
CA GLY A 40 -4.02 -0.51 -4.18
C GLY A 40 -3.39 -1.06 -2.89
N GLU A 41 -2.80 -0.21 -2.05
CA GLU A 41 -2.26 -0.57 -0.74
C GLU A 41 -2.97 0.21 0.38
N CYS A 42 -2.85 -0.30 1.59
CA CYS A 42 -3.30 0.39 2.81
C CYS A 42 -2.25 0.26 3.91
N CYS A 43 -2.33 1.13 4.92
CA CYS A 43 -1.46 1.05 6.08
C CYS A 43 -2.04 0.09 7.13
N VAL A 44 -1.26 -0.89 7.55
CA VAL A 44 -1.70 -1.95 8.48
C VAL A 44 -0.83 -2.00 9.72
N LEU A 45 -1.46 -1.92 10.90
CA LEU A 45 -0.81 -2.26 12.16
C LEU A 45 -0.97 -3.75 12.46
N GLY A 46 0.16 -4.43 12.65
CA GLY A 46 0.18 -5.84 13.08
C GLY A 46 -0.40 -6.03 14.48
N MET A 47 -0.91 -7.23 14.79
CA MET A 47 -1.56 -7.53 16.07
C MET A 47 -0.61 -7.71 17.26
N MET A 48 0.70 -7.75 17.02
CA MET A 48 1.70 -7.89 18.07
C MET A 48 1.94 -6.55 18.78
N ARG A 49 2.24 -6.59 20.08
CA ARG A 49 2.59 -5.39 20.84
C ARG A 49 3.85 -4.74 20.24
N TYR A 50 3.81 -3.42 20.08
CA TYR A 50 4.90 -2.64 19.49
C TYR A 50 5.19 -2.97 18.02
N SER A 51 4.22 -3.54 17.29
CA SER A 51 4.27 -3.58 15.83
C SER A 51 4.41 -2.17 15.26
N MET A 52 5.23 -2.05 14.21
CA MET A 52 5.26 -0.85 13.38
C MET A 52 4.24 -1.03 12.26
N PRO A 53 3.42 -0.02 11.93
CA PRO A 53 2.51 -0.12 10.80
C PRO A 53 3.27 -0.22 9.48
N GLN A 54 2.76 -1.01 8.54
CA GLN A 54 3.38 -1.18 7.22
C GLN A 54 2.35 -1.15 6.10
N CYS A 55 2.76 -0.68 4.93
CA CYS A 55 1.96 -0.76 3.71
C CYS A 55 1.83 -2.22 3.26
N LEU A 56 0.59 -2.66 3.07
CA LEU A 56 0.23 -3.97 2.53
C LEU A 56 -0.75 -3.79 1.35
N PRO A 57 -0.78 -4.72 0.39
CA PRO A 57 -1.76 -4.68 -0.69
C PRO A 57 -3.18 -4.93 -0.18
N HIS A 58 -4.18 -4.35 -0.85
CA HIS A 58 -5.58 -4.74 -0.69
C HIS A 58 -5.79 -6.21 -1.03
N GLY A 59 -6.72 -6.84 -0.31
CA GLY A 59 -7.06 -8.25 -0.51
C GLY A 59 -7.64 -8.50 -1.89
N GLN A 60 -7.10 -9.51 -2.57
CA GLN A 60 -7.57 -9.99 -3.87
C GLN A 60 -8.60 -11.11 -3.68
N ILE A 61 -9.22 -11.57 -4.77
CA ILE A 61 -10.21 -12.65 -4.72
C ILE A 61 -9.64 -13.88 -3.98
N GLU A 62 -10.44 -14.45 -3.07
CA GLU A 62 -10.10 -15.55 -2.15
C GLU A 62 -9.08 -15.23 -1.05
N ASP A 63 -8.54 -14.00 -0.99
CA ASP A 63 -7.70 -13.60 0.14
C ASP A 63 -8.55 -13.47 1.41
N TYR A 64 -7.90 -13.78 2.54
CA TYR A 64 -8.51 -13.59 3.85
C TYR A 64 -8.82 -12.10 4.09
N CYS A 65 -10.03 -11.84 4.55
CA CYS A 65 -10.49 -10.51 4.94
C CYS A 65 -11.28 -10.55 6.25
N ARG A 66 -11.55 -9.36 6.78
CA ARG A 66 -12.37 -9.17 7.98
C ARG A 66 -13.58 -8.29 7.63
N GLU A 67 -14.79 -8.76 7.93
CA GLU A 67 -16.05 -8.13 7.53
C GLU A 67 -16.21 -6.72 8.13
N ASP A 68 -15.84 -6.54 9.40
CA ASP A 68 -15.84 -5.24 10.10
C ASP A 68 -14.44 -4.61 10.15
N ASN A 69 -13.70 -4.63 9.04
CA ASN A 69 -12.36 -4.04 8.96
C ASN A 69 -12.43 -2.53 8.69
N VAL A 70 -12.72 -1.75 9.72
CA VAL A 70 -12.76 -0.28 9.64
C VAL A 70 -11.39 0.30 9.99
N ALA A 71 -10.95 1.30 9.25
CA ALA A 71 -9.73 2.04 9.57
C ALA A 71 -9.86 2.81 10.89
N GLU A 72 -8.78 2.84 11.67
CA GLU A 72 -8.75 3.46 12.99
C GLU A 72 -7.71 4.57 13.07
N ASN A 73 -7.99 5.56 13.92
CA ASN A 73 -7.03 6.58 14.33
C ASN A 73 -6.62 6.33 15.78
N ARG A 74 -5.33 6.28 16.08
CA ARG A 74 -4.84 6.06 17.44
C ARG A 74 -3.39 6.53 17.62
N THR A 75 -3.01 6.76 18.88
CA THR A 75 -1.61 7.02 19.26
C THR A 75 -0.97 5.73 19.75
N LEU A 76 0.15 5.35 19.14
CA LEU A 76 0.98 4.22 19.55
C LEU A 76 2.05 4.68 20.52
N PHE A 77 2.25 3.93 21.60
CA PHE A 77 3.27 4.20 22.61
C PHE A 77 4.32 3.10 22.59
N TYR A 78 5.54 3.46 22.19
CA TYR A 78 6.67 2.53 22.10
C TYR A 78 7.54 2.55 23.38
N PRO A 79 8.30 1.48 23.66
CA PRO A 79 9.17 1.39 24.84
C PRO A 79 10.26 2.46 24.91
N SER A 80 10.61 3.04 23.76
CA SER A 80 11.55 4.18 23.67
C SER A 80 11.00 5.46 24.31
N GLY A 81 9.72 5.51 24.69
CA GLY A 81 9.04 6.71 25.14
C GLY A 81 8.51 7.58 24.00
N VAL A 82 8.67 7.14 22.76
CA VAL A 82 8.11 7.82 21.58
C VAL A 82 6.63 7.47 21.44
N ALA A 83 5.82 8.51 21.25
CA ALA A 83 4.42 8.40 20.84
C ALA A 83 4.32 8.70 19.34
N VAL A 84 3.55 7.89 18.61
CA VAL A 84 3.33 8.06 17.17
C VAL A 84 1.83 8.08 16.91
N ASP A 85 1.33 9.16 16.34
CA ASP A 85 -0.05 9.23 15.88
C ASP A 85 -0.18 8.53 14.52
N ILE A 86 -1.12 7.60 14.44
CA ILE A 86 -1.46 6.91 13.20
C ILE A 86 -2.93 7.18 12.85
N VAL A 87 -3.19 7.39 11.57
CA VAL A 87 -4.51 7.77 11.06
C VAL A 87 -4.87 6.97 9.83
N ASP A 88 -6.14 6.55 9.70
CA ASP A 88 -6.61 5.73 8.59
C ASP A 88 -5.77 4.45 8.44
N VAL A 89 -5.57 3.73 9.56
CA VAL A 89 -4.78 2.50 9.63
C VAL A 89 -5.66 1.31 9.96
N TYR A 90 -5.52 0.24 9.19
CA TYR A 90 -6.23 -1.02 9.40
C TYR A 90 -5.47 -1.91 10.39
N THR A 91 -6.17 -2.87 10.98
CA THR A 91 -5.54 -3.85 11.88
C THR A 91 -5.46 -5.20 11.17
N HIS A 92 -4.28 -5.82 11.21
CA HIS A 92 -3.96 -7.14 10.67
C HIS A 92 -3.93 -7.29 9.16
N VAL A 93 -4.95 -6.79 8.44
CA VAL A 93 -5.08 -6.91 6.98
C VAL A 93 -5.68 -5.65 6.37
N CYS A 94 -5.41 -5.42 5.09
CA CYS A 94 -6.11 -4.41 4.30
C CYS A 94 -7.55 -4.84 3.98
N PRO A 95 -8.44 -3.90 3.63
CA PRO A 95 -9.73 -4.26 3.05
C PRO A 95 -9.53 -4.95 1.68
N CYS A 96 -10.61 -5.56 1.18
CA CYS A 96 -10.62 -6.09 -0.18
C CYS A 96 -10.44 -4.95 -1.20
N ASP A 97 -9.88 -5.30 -2.36
CA ASP A 97 -9.66 -4.34 -3.43
C ASP A 97 -10.98 -3.85 -4.05
N THR A 98 -10.89 -2.81 -4.87
CA THR A 98 -12.03 -2.15 -5.49
C THR A 98 -12.90 -3.14 -6.27
N GLY A 99 -14.19 -3.19 -5.95
CA GLY A 99 -15.15 -4.09 -6.60
C GLY A 99 -15.27 -5.48 -5.95
N LEU A 100 -14.57 -5.70 -4.84
CA LEU A 100 -14.70 -6.88 -4.00
C LEU A 100 -15.37 -6.52 -2.66
N GLN A 101 -16.05 -7.49 -2.07
CA GLN A 101 -16.59 -7.42 -0.71
C GLN A 101 -16.02 -8.56 0.13
N CYS A 102 -15.94 -8.34 1.44
CA CYS A 102 -15.59 -9.41 2.38
C CYS A 102 -16.85 -10.21 2.73
N THR A 103 -16.89 -11.48 2.34
CA THR A 103 -17.98 -12.41 2.64
C THR A 103 -17.38 -13.68 3.22
N ASP A 104 -17.86 -14.14 4.38
CA ASP A 104 -17.35 -15.37 5.02
C ASP A 104 -15.82 -15.34 5.20
N ASN A 105 -15.27 -14.17 5.54
CA ASN A 105 -13.83 -13.91 5.67
C ASN A 105 -13.00 -14.13 4.40
N SER A 106 -13.63 -14.14 3.23
CA SER A 106 -12.97 -14.22 1.92
C SER A 106 -13.37 -13.03 1.05
N CYS A 107 -12.40 -12.42 0.36
CA CYS A 107 -12.69 -11.39 -0.61
C CYS A 107 -13.36 -12.02 -1.84
N GLN A 108 -14.57 -11.58 -2.14
CA GLN A 108 -15.38 -12.09 -3.24
C GLN A 108 -15.88 -10.94 -4.11
N PRO A 109 -16.20 -11.18 -5.39
CA PRO A 109 -16.88 -10.18 -6.22
C PRO A 109 -18.17 -9.71 -5.54
N VAL A 110 -18.49 -8.43 -5.67
CA VAL A 110 -19.79 -7.92 -5.22
C VAL A 110 -20.88 -8.55 -6.08
N ASP A 111 -21.61 -9.50 -5.51
CA ASP A 111 -22.71 -10.19 -6.18
C ASP A 111 -23.89 -9.22 -6.36
N ASN A 112 -24.10 -8.73 -7.59
CA ASN A 112 -25.23 -7.85 -7.93
C ASN A 112 -26.52 -8.67 -8.15
N TYR A 113 -26.95 -9.48 -7.17
CA TYR A 113 -28.15 -10.33 -7.29
C TYR A 113 -29.49 -9.59 -7.08
N ASP A 114 -29.49 -8.28 -6.83
CA ASP A 114 -30.71 -7.51 -6.52
C ASP A 114 -31.63 -7.20 -7.72
N ASN A 115 -31.32 -7.65 -8.95
CA ASN A 115 -32.11 -7.26 -10.14
C ASN A 115 -32.92 -8.39 -10.81
N ASN A 116 -33.17 -9.53 -10.17
CA ASN A 116 -33.93 -10.62 -10.83
C ASN A 116 -35.03 -11.32 -10.00
N TYR A 117 -35.58 -10.66 -8.98
CA TYR A 117 -36.83 -11.10 -8.34
C TYR A 117 -37.93 -10.05 -8.49
N ILE A 118 -38.43 -9.89 -9.71
CA ILE A 118 -39.77 -9.33 -9.95
C ILE A 118 -40.57 -10.45 -10.63
N TYR A 119 -41.35 -11.19 -9.83
CA TYR A 119 -42.45 -12.05 -10.29
C TYR A 119 -43.72 -11.21 -10.40
#